data_AF-A0A7K0NX89-F1
#
_entry.id   AF-A0A7K0NX89-F1
#
_cell.length_a   1.000
_cell.length_b   1.000
_cell.length_c   1.000
_cell.angle_alpha   90.00
_cell.angle_beta   90.00
_cell.angle_gamma   90.00
#
_symmetry.space_group_name_H-M   'P 1'
#
loop_
_entity.id
_entity.type
_entity.pdbx_description
1 polymer ?
#
loop_
_entity_poly.entity_id
_entity_poly.type
_entity_poly.pdbx_seq_one_letter_code
_entity_poly.pdbx_strand_id
1 'polypeptide(L)' 'MGMDERRADFTTYSGLEVDPVYGPEDAERPGEFPYTRGPHASMYRSK' A
#
# COMPACT_ATOMS: atom_id res chain seq x y z
N MET A 1 5.33 4.12 30.99
CA MET A 1 3.90 3.84 30.77
C MET A 1 3.82 3.13 29.42
N GLY A 2 3.89 1.80 29.44
CA GLY A 2 3.82 1.01 28.20
C GLY A 2 2.42 1.15 27.64
N MET A 3 2.29 1.66 26.42
CA MET A 3 1.01 1.60 25.72
C MET A 3 0.80 0.15 25.33
N ASP A 4 -0.11 -0.52 26.03
CA ASP A 4 -0.56 -1.87 25.69
C ASP A 4 -0.99 -1.89 24.22
N GLU A 5 -0.36 -2.75 23.42
CA GLU A 5 -0.70 -2.88 22.00
C GLU A 5 -2.17 -3.29 21.89
N ARG A 6 -2.96 -2.54 21.11
CA ARG A 6 -4.36 -2.92 20.91
C ARG A 6 -4.41 -4.24 20.15
N ARG A 7 -4.79 -5.32 20.85
CA ARG A 7 -5.10 -6.64 20.28
C ARG A 7 -6.47 -6.63 19.58
N ALA A 8 -6.73 -5.65 18.72
CA ALA A 8 -7.96 -5.57 17.95
C ALA A 8 -7.69 -6.06 16.53
N ASP A 9 -8.59 -6.87 16.00
CA ASP A 9 -8.59 -7.21 14.57
C ASP A 9 -8.86 -5.93 13.76
N PHE A 10 -7.95 -5.60 12.84
CA PHE A 10 -8.07 -4.41 12.02
C PHE A 10 -8.82 -4.74 10.72
N THR A 11 -9.99 -4.15 10.56
CA THR A 11 -10.84 -4.34 9.38
C THR A 11 -11.10 -3.01 8.67
N THR A 12 -11.12 -3.00 7.34
CA THR A 12 -11.53 -1.84 6.55
C THR A 12 -13.04 -1.58 6.66
N TYR A 13 -13.52 -0.42 6.22
CA TYR A 13 -14.96 -0.13 6.17
C TYR A 13 -15.77 -1.11 5.30
N SER A 14 -15.12 -1.76 4.34
CA SER A 14 -15.75 -2.79 3.49
C SER A 14 -15.63 -4.20 4.05
N GLY A 15 -15.09 -4.38 5.25
CA GLY A 15 -15.00 -5.69 5.91
C GLY A 15 -13.73 -6.50 5.60
N LEU A 16 -12.69 -5.91 5.01
CA LEU A 16 -11.45 -6.64 4.70
C LEU A 16 -10.47 -6.60 5.87
N GLU A 17 -9.91 -7.74 6.24
CA GLU A 17 -8.84 -7.84 7.25
C GLU A 17 -7.55 -7.20 6.74
N VAL A 18 -6.81 -6.53 7.64
CA VAL A 18 -5.57 -5.82 7.32
C VAL A 18 -4.42 -6.36 8.17
N ASP A 19 -3.37 -6.83 7.50
CA ASP A 19 -2.14 -7.26 8.16
C ASP A 19 -1.40 -6.07 8.80
N PRO A 20 -0.73 -6.27 9.94
CA PRO A 20 0.02 -5.20 10.62
C PRO A 20 1.21 -4.69 9.81
N VAL A 21 1.78 -5.52 8.94
CA VAL A 21 2.87 -5.17 8.01
C VAL A 21 2.57 -5.81 6.67
N TYR A 22 2.62 -5.02 5.59
CA TYR A 22 2.31 -5.47 4.25
C TYR A 22 3.23 -4.82 3.20
N GLY A 23 3.44 -5.53 2.08
CA GLY A 23 4.17 -5.04 0.92
C GLY A 23 5.22 -6.04 0.41
N PRO A 24 5.33 -6.23 -0.91
CA PRO A 24 6.38 -7.05 -1.50
C PRO A 24 7.73 -6.30 -1.49
N GLU A 25 8.84 -7.06 -1.43
CA GLU A 25 10.19 -6.50 -1.60
C GLU A 25 10.39 -5.92 -3.02
N ASP A 26 9.82 -6.59 -4.03
CA ASP A 26 9.91 -6.21 -5.45
C ASP A 26 8.58 -5.65 -5.98
N ALA A 27 8.25 -4.42 -5.58
CA ALA A 27 7.04 -3.76 -6.06
C ALA A 27 7.13 -3.30 -7.54
N GLU A 28 6.00 -3.39 -8.26
CA GLU A 28 5.84 -2.87 -9.62
C GLU A 28 6.22 -1.38 -9.74
N ARG A 29 6.73 -0.99 -10.92
CA ARG A 29 7.15 0.40 -11.21
C ARG A 29 6.09 1.16 -12.04
N PRO A 30 6.00 2.50 -11.90
CA PRO A 30 5.16 3.31 -12.77
C PRO A 30 5.68 3.31 -14.21
N GLY A 31 4.79 3.40 -15.19
CA GLY A 31 5.13 3.41 -16.62
C GLY A 31 5.28 2.02 -17.26
N GLU A 32 5.01 0.95 -16.52
CA GLU A 32 5.07 -0.44 -17.01
C GLU A 32 3.66 -1.03 -17.09
N PHE A 33 3.37 -1.81 -18.13
CA PHE A 33 2.11 -2.54 -18.26
C PHE A 33 1.95 -3.51 -17.06
N PRO A 34 0.76 -3.59 -16.40
CA PRO A 34 -0.56 -3.08 -16.81
C PRO A 34 -0.91 -1.68 -16.31
N TYR A 35 0.10 -0.87 -15.94
CA TYR A 35 -0.03 0.54 -15.55
C TYR A 35 -0.84 0.79 -14.27
N THR A 36 -0.90 -0.20 -13.38
CA THR A 36 -1.47 -0.12 -12.01
C THR A 36 -0.88 1.03 -11.20
N ARG A 37 0.42 1.31 -11.40
CA ARG A 37 1.18 2.39 -10.73
C ARG A 37 1.19 3.71 -11.50
N GLY A 38 0.46 3.79 -12.62
CA GLY A 38 0.37 4.94 -13.50
C GLY A 38 1.08 4.75 -14.85
N PRO A 39 0.64 5.44 -15.91
CA PRO A 39 1.09 5.18 -17.29
C PRO A 39 2.45 5.80 -17.65
N HIS A 40 2.96 6.74 -16.86
CA HIS A 40 4.22 7.44 -17.16
C HIS A 40 5.21 7.23 -16.01
N ALA A 41 6.47 6.90 -16.35
CA ALA A 41 7.52 6.67 -15.35
C ALA A 41 7.76 7.87 -14.43
N SER A 42 7.58 9.11 -14.93
CA SER A 42 7.76 10.33 -14.16
C SER A 42 6.49 10.82 -13.46
N MET A 43 5.31 10.30 -13.81
CA MET A 43 4.00 10.83 -13.37
C MET A 43 3.98 12.38 -13.35
N TYR A 44 3.46 12.99 -12.28
CA TYR A 44 3.36 14.44 -12.10
C TYR A 44 4.67 15.11 -11.67
N ARG A 45 5.81 14.42 -11.80
CA ARG A 45 7.13 14.95 -11.41
C ARG A 45 7.88 15.57 -12.60
N SER A 46 7.29 15.55 -13.79
CA SER A 46 7.79 16.24 -14.98
C SER A 46 6.98 17.51 -15.25
N LYS A 47 7.62 18.54 -15.78
CA LYS A 47 7.00 19.76 -16.33
C LYS A 47 7.36 19.89 -17.79
#